data_AF-A0A150GJS3-F1
#
_entry.id   AF-A0A150GJS3-F1
#
_cell.length_a   1.000
_cell.length_b   1.000
_cell.length_c   1.000
_cell.angle_alpha   90.00
_cell.angle_beta   90.00
_cell.angle_gamma   90.00
#
_symmetry.space_group_name_H-M   'P 1'
#
loop_
_entity.id
_entity.type
_entity.pdbx_description
1 polymer ?
#
loop_
_entity_poly.entity_id
_entity_poly.type
_entity_poly.pdbx_seq_one_letter_code
_entity_poly.pdbx_strand_id
1 'polypeptide(L)'
;MSLALTPTSAEQFPTFMKALQRFQKEDPTFRVSSNAATGEIIVSGMGELHLEVYIERIRREYKVTCEVGKPKVAYREALTGRAEFSYLHKRQSGGSGQYGKVVGEYGRQ
;
A
#
# COMPACT_ATOMS: atom_id res chain seq x y z
N MET A 1 -7.27 0.84 -15.41
CA MET A 1 -6.42 1.90 -14.80
C MET A 1 -6.67 1.92 -13.29
N SER A 2 -5.69 2.30 -12.48
CA SER A 2 -5.81 2.35 -11.01
C SER A 2 -5.46 3.72 -10.46
N LEU A 3 -6.17 4.12 -9.40
CA LEU A 3 -5.99 5.37 -8.66
C LEU A 3 -5.91 5.08 -7.16
N ALA A 4 -5.14 5.89 -6.43
CA ALA A 4 -5.21 5.92 -4.98
C ALA A 4 -6.31 6.89 -4.56
N LEU A 5 -7.15 6.45 -3.63
CA LEU A 5 -8.19 7.24 -3.00
C LEU A 5 -7.93 7.34 -1.51
N THR A 6 -8.00 8.56 -0.99
CA THR A 6 -7.92 8.81 0.46
C THR A 6 -9.07 9.75 0.86
N PRO A 7 -9.85 9.42 1.90
CA PRO A 7 -10.85 10.35 2.42
C PRO A 7 -10.16 11.53 3.12
N THR A 8 -10.68 12.74 2.95
CA THR A 8 -10.11 13.96 3.54
C THR A 8 -10.21 13.97 5.09
N SER A 9 -11.21 13.28 5.66
CA SER A 9 -11.37 13.14 7.11
C SER A 9 -11.43 11.68 7.54
N ALA A 10 -10.71 11.35 8.60
CA ALA A 10 -10.70 10.02 9.21
C ALA A 10 -12.08 9.63 9.77
N GLU A 11 -12.90 10.59 10.20
CA GLU A 11 -14.26 10.33 10.70
C GLU A 11 -15.19 9.80 9.60
N GLN A 12 -14.91 10.16 8.34
CA GLN A 12 -15.69 9.74 7.17
C GLN A 12 -15.23 8.39 6.61
N PHE A 13 -14.11 7.86 7.08
CA PHE A 13 -13.56 6.56 6.67
C PHE A 13 -14.57 5.39 6.73
N PRO A 14 -15.35 5.18 7.81
CA PRO A 14 -16.32 4.08 7.84
C PRO A 14 -17.43 4.22 6.79
N THR A 15 -17.88 5.44 6.50
CA THR A 15 -18.89 5.71 5.46
C THR A 15 -18.30 5.51 4.07
N PHE A 16 -17.06 5.96 3.86
CA PHE A 16 -16.30 5.73 2.64
C PHE A 16 -16.15 4.23 2.32
N MET A 17 -15.75 3.43 3.30
CA MET A 17 -15.60 1.97 3.12
C MET A 17 -16.94 1.29 2.78
N LYS A 18 -18.04 1.73 3.38
CA LYS A 18 -19.39 1.25 3.04
C LYS A 18 -19.77 1.59 1.60
N ALA A 19 -19.46 2.81 1.14
CA ALA A 19 -19.72 3.23 -0.24
C ALA A 19 -18.94 2.37 -1.25
N LEU A 20 -17.64 2.19 -1.01
CA LEU A 20 -16.77 1.37 -1.86
C LEU A 20 -17.25 -0.08 -1.98
N GLN A 21 -17.64 -0.70 -0.85
CA GLN A 21 -18.19 -2.06 -0.85
C GLN A 21 -19.51 -2.16 -1.64
N ARG A 22 -20.34 -1.12 -1.61
CA ARG A 22 -21.59 -1.09 -2.38
C ARG A 22 -21.31 -1.00 -3.88
N PHE A 23 -20.38 -0.12 -4.28
CA PHE A 23 -20.00 0.01 -5.69
C PHE A 23 -19.35 -1.24 -6.26
N GLN A 24 -18.54 -1.94 -5.47
CA GLN A 24 -17.98 -3.22 -5.87
C GLN A 24 -19.05 -4.31 -6.10
N LYS A 25 -20.21 -4.20 -5.43
CA LYS A 25 -21.36 -5.10 -5.65
C LYS A 25 -22.23 -4.67 -6.84
N GLU A 26 -22.34 -3.37 -7.10
CA GLU A 26 -23.05 -2.83 -8.26
C GLU A 26 -22.31 -3.11 -9.57
N ASP A 27 -20.98 -2.97 -9.58
CA ASP A 27 -20.15 -3.14 -10.77
C ASP A 27 -18.94 -4.07 -10.50
N PRO A 28 -18.86 -5.25 -11.14
CA PRO A 28 -17.76 -6.20 -10.95
C PRO A 28 -16.44 -5.75 -11.57
N THR A 29 -16.46 -4.72 -12.43
CA THR A 29 -15.26 -4.10 -13.02
C THR A 29 -14.62 -3.09 -12.08
N PHE A 30 -15.36 -2.60 -11.08
CA PHE A 30 -14.84 -1.73 -10.03
C PHE A 30 -14.21 -2.57 -8.92
N ARG A 31 -12.87 -2.57 -8.84
CA ARG A 31 -12.13 -3.33 -7.84
C ARG A 31 -11.47 -2.41 -6.82
N VAL A 32 -11.59 -2.78 -5.55
CA VAL A 32 -10.97 -2.07 -4.43
C VAL A 32 -9.93 -3.00 -3.81
N SER A 33 -8.73 -2.50 -3.59
CA SER A 33 -7.64 -3.20 -2.91
C SER A 33 -7.00 -2.27 -1.90
N SER A 34 -6.66 -2.75 -0.71
CA SER A 34 -5.80 -2.02 0.21
C SER A 34 -4.33 -2.41 -0.04
N ASN A 35 -3.44 -1.42 -0.07
CA ASN A 35 -2.01 -1.67 -0.13
C ASN A 35 -1.45 -1.74 1.29
N ALA A 36 -1.05 -2.93 1.74
CA ALA A 36 -0.52 -3.13 3.09
C ALA A 36 0.82 -2.41 3.35
N ALA A 37 1.58 -2.09 2.29
CA ALA A 37 2.87 -1.41 2.43
C ALA A 37 2.73 0.12 2.56
N THR A 38 1.73 0.73 1.90
CA THR A 38 1.51 2.19 1.96
C THR A 38 0.34 2.59 2.84
N GLY A 39 -0.52 1.64 3.23
CA GLY A 39 -1.78 1.91 3.93
C GLY A 39 -2.85 2.57 3.07
N GLU A 40 -2.60 2.74 1.77
CA GLU A 40 -3.51 3.44 0.85
C GLU A 40 -4.57 2.50 0.28
N ILE A 41 -5.76 3.05 0.01
CA ILE A 41 -6.83 2.36 -0.71
C ILE A 41 -6.64 2.62 -2.20
N ILE A 42 -6.48 1.54 -2.96
CA ILE A 42 -6.34 1.55 -4.42
C ILE A 42 -7.64 1.09 -5.04
N VAL A 43 -8.20 1.92 -5.92
CA VAL A 43 -9.34 1.58 -6.77
C VAL A 43 -8.87 1.34 -8.18
N SER A 44 -9.44 0.32 -8.82
CA SER A 44 -9.17 -0.05 -10.21
C SER A 44 -10.48 -0.12 -10.97
N GLY A 45 -10.48 0.42 -12.19
CA GLY A 45 -11.64 0.43 -13.06
C GLY A 45 -11.26 0.40 -14.54
N MET A 46 -12.28 0.38 -15.40
CA MET A 46 -12.14 0.29 -16.84
C MET A 46 -11.39 1.48 -17.48
N GLY A 47 -11.46 2.67 -16.89
CA GLY A 47 -10.79 3.87 -17.40
C GLY A 47 -10.88 5.06 -16.43
N GLU A 48 -10.35 6.20 -16.85
CA GLU A 48 -10.33 7.44 -16.06
C GLU A 48 -11.75 7.97 -15.79
N LEU A 49 -12.56 8.10 -16.84
CA LEU A 49 -13.96 8.52 -16.73
C LEU A 49 -14.78 7.66 -15.76
N HIS A 50 -14.53 6.34 -15.78
CA HIS A 50 -15.22 5.40 -14.89
C HIS A 50 -14.95 5.75 -13.42
N LEU A 51 -13.69 6.06 -13.09
CA LEU A 51 -13.30 6.40 -11.73
C LEU A 51 -13.84 7.79 -11.34
N GLU A 52 -13.78 8.78 -12.22
CA GLU A 52 -14.33 10.13 -11.97
C GLU A 52 -15.82 10.11 -11.63
N VAL A 53 -16.61 9.30 -12.34
CA VAL A 53 -18.05 9.15 -12.05
C VAL A 53 -18.27 8.60 -10.64
N TYR A 54 -17.48 7.60 -10.22
CA TYR A 54 -17.60 7.04 -8.87
C TYR A 54 -17.16 8.02 -7.78
N ILE A 55 -16.14 8.83 -8.02
CA ILE A 55 -15.71 9.88 -7.09
C ILE A 55 -16.83 10.91 -6.88
N GLU A 56 -17.48 11.34 -7.96
CA GLU A 56 -18.63 12.24 -7.86
C GLU A 56 -19.83 11.57 -7.18
N ARG A 57 -20.09 10.27 -7.40
CA ARG A 57 -21.14 9.54 -6.67
C ARG A 57 -20.86 9.49 -5.16
N ILE A 58 -19.62 9.20 -4.74
CA ILE A 58 -19.23 9.21 -3.32
C ILE A 58 -19.51 10.59 -2.71
N ARG A 59 -19.11 11.65 -3.41
CA ARG A 59 -19.31 13.02 -2.94
C ARG A 59 -20.77 13.40 -2.82
N ARG A 60 -21.62 13.00 -3.78
CA ARG A 60 -23.05 13.35 -3.81
C ARG A 60 -23.91 12.48 -2.90
N GLU A 61 -23.73 11.17 -2.96
CA GLU A 61 -24.57 10.20 -2.22
C GLU A 61 -24.14 10.08 -0.75
N TYR A 62 -22.84 10.04 -0.50
CA TYR A 62 -22.29 9.77 0.82
C TYR A 62 -21.74 11.02 1.52
N LYS A 63 -21.72 12.17 0.83
CA LYS A 63 -21.17 13.44 1.34
C LYS A 63 -19.73 13.32 1.83
N VAL A 64 -18.97 12.39 1.25
CA VAL A 64 -17.56 12.17 1.59
C VAL A 64 -16.69 12.86 0.56
N THR A 65 -15.77 13.70 1.02
CA THR A 65 -14.75 14.28 0.15
C THR A 65 -13.55 13.33 0.10
N CYS A 66 -13.13 12.97 -1.12
CA CYS A 66 -11.99 12.11 -1.35
C CYS A 66 -10.94 12.84 -2.19
N GLU A 67 -9.68 12.65 -1.85
CA GLU A 67 -8.54 13.08 -2.65
C GLU A 67 -8.10 11.95 -3.57
N VAL A 68 -7.83 12.31 -4.82
CA VAL A 68 -7.45 11.38 -5.88
C VAL A 68 -5.98 11.59 -6.22
N GLY A 69 -5.24 10.48 -6.28
CA GLY A 69 -3.82 10.50 -6.62
C GLY A 69 -3.44 9.33 -7.52
N LYS A 70 -2.29 9.44 -8.18
CA LYS A 70 -1.67 8.27 -8.82
C LYS A 70 -1.29 7.27 -7.73
N PRO A 71 -1.58 5.96 -7.89
CA PRO A 71 -1.26 4.99 -6.87
C PRO A 71 0.25 4.90 -6.73
N LYS A 72 0.75 4.90 -5.49
CA LYS A 72 2.17 4.74 -5.24
C LYS A 72 2.57 3.32 -5.63
N VAL A 73 3.57 3.23 -6.50
CA VAL A 73 4.16 1.95 -6.89
C VAL A 73 4.93 1.42 -5.68
N ALA A 74 4.49 0.27 -5.16
CA ALA A 74 5.25 -0.47 -4.14
C ALA A 74 6.48 -1.09 -4.82
N TYR A 75 7.60 -0.38 -4.82
CA TYR A 75 8.86 -0.91 -5.31
C TYR A 75 9.28 -2.09 -4.46
N ARG A 76 9.57 -3.22 -5.11
CA ARG A 76 10.18 -4.37 -4.47
C ARG A 76 11.66 -4.31 -4.76
N GLU A 77 12.47 -4.26 -3.70
CA GLU A 77 13.92 -4.36 -3.83
C GLU A 77 14.28 -5.82 -4.13
N ALA A 78 15.05 -6.02 -5.20
CA ALA A 78 15.61 -7.31 -5.55
C ALA A 78 17.12 -7.15 -5.72
N LEU A 79 17.90 -8.04 -5.11
CA LEU A 79 19.34 -8.09 -5.29
C LEU A 79 19.66 -8.43 -6.75
N THR A 80 20.47 -7.59 -7.41
CA THR A 80 20.83 -7.73 -8.83
C THR A 80 21.98 -8.70 -9.08
N GLY A 81 22.76 -9.05 -8.07
CA GLY A 81 23.94 -9.91 -8.19
C GLY A 81 24.30 -10.59 -6.87
N ARG A 82 25.27 -11.49 -6.92
CA ARG A 82 25.79 -12.17 -5.73
C ARG A 82 26.67 -11.20 -4.93
N ALA A 83 26.42 -11.11 -3.62
CA ALA A 83 27.20 -10.29 -2.71
C ALA A 83 27.54 -11.07 -1.44
N GLU A 84 28.82 -11.09 -1.10
CA GLU A 84 29.31 -11.62 0.17
C GLU A 84 29.05 -10.61 1.29
N PHE A 85 28.53 -11.06 2.43
CA PHE A 85 28.32 -10.22 3.60
C PHE A 85 29.05 -10.81 4.81
N SER A 86 29.71 -9.92 5.57
CA SER A 86 30.36 -10.22 6.84
C SER A 86 29.88 -9.22 7.88
N TYR A 87 29.05 -9.66 8.82
CA TYR A 87 28.58 -8.83 9.92
C TYR A 87 29.19 -9.29 11.25
N LEU A 88 29.81 -8.35 11.95
CA LEU A 88 30.35 -8.56 13.29
C LEU A 88 29.44 -7.85 14.30
N HIS A 89 28.64 -8.63 15.03
CA HIS A 89 27.92 -8.12 16.18
C HIS A 89 28.82 -8.20 17.42
N LYS A 90 29.32 -7.05 17.88
CA LYS A 90 30.04 -6.92 19.15
C LYS A 90 29.36 -5.86 19.99
N ARG A 91 28.58 -6.29 21.00
CA ARG A 91 28.05 -5.42 22.06
C ARG A 91 28.51 -5.94 23.41
N GLN A 92 29.24 -5.09 24.13
CA GLN A 92 29.73 -5.38 25.47
C GLN A 92 29.51 -4.16 26.35
N SER A 93 28.59 -4.29 27.31
CA SER A 93 28.29 -3.28 28.32
C SER A 93 28.49 -3.92 29.69
N GLY A 94 29.69 -3.83 30.26
CA GLY A 94 29.98 -4.10 31.67
C GLY A 94 29.98 -5.55 32.19
N GLY A 95 29.63 -6.57 31.40
CA GLY A 95 29.63 -8.00 31.79
C GLY A 95 29.80 -8.95 30.59
N SER A 96 29.42 -10.25 30.71
CA SER A 96 29.51 -11.26 29.64
C SER A 96 28.94 -10.73 28.32
N GLY A 97 29.83 -10.42 27.37
CA GLY A 97 29.49 -9.72 26.13
C GLY A 97 28.83 -10.63 25.09
N GLN A 98 28.10 -10.03 24.16
CA GLN A 98 27.59 -10.70 22.98
C GLN A 98 28.58 -10.52 21.83
N TYR A 99 29.15 -11.64 21.38
CA TYR A 99 30.04 -11.70 20.23
C TYR A 99 29.47 -12.71 19.23
N GLY A 100 29.19 -12.23 18.01
CA GLY A 100 28.75 -13.08 16.91
C GLY A 100 29.27 -12.53 15.59
N LYS A 101 30.01 -13.36 14.85
CA LYS A 101 30.40 -13.07 13.47
C LYS A 101 29.56 -13.93 12.54
N VAL A 102 28.81 -13.30 11.64
CA VAL A 102 28.04 -13.98 10.60
C VAL A 102 28.70 -13.66 9.27
N VAL A 103 29.07 -14.70 8.54
CA VAL A 103 29.59 -14.61 7.17
C VAL A 103 28.71 -15.46 6.27
N GLY A 104 28.37 -14.94 5.09
CA GLY A 104 27.54 -15.65 4.12
C GLY A 104 27.55 -14.94 2.77
N GLU A 105 26.95 -15.58 1.77
CA GLU A 105 26.76 -15.04 0.44
C GLU A 105 25.26 -14.92 0.17
N TYR A 106 24.80 -13.75 -0.28
CA TYR A 106 23.44 -13.58 -0.79
C TYR A 106 23.47 -13.67 -2.31
N GLY A 107 22.82 -14.70 -2.86
CA GLY A 107 22.67 -14.93 -4.29
C GLY A 107 21.30 -15.51 -4.60
N ARG A 108 20.64 -14.98 -5.64
CA ARG A 108 19.43 -15.60 -6.20
C ARG A 108 19.85 -16.92 -6.89
N GLN A 109 19.19 -18.02 -6.55
CA GLN A 109 19.33 -19.29 -7.27
C GLN A 109 18.73 -19.17 -8.67
#